data_AF-A0A2J5PK89-F1
#
_entry.id   AF-A0A2J5PK89-F1
#
_cell.length_a   1.000
_cell.length_b   1.000
_cell.length_c   1.000
_cell.angle_alpha   90.00
_cell.angle_beta   90.00
_cell.angle_gamma   90.00
#
_symmetry.space_group_name_H-M   'P 1'
#
loop_
_entity.id
_entity.type
_entity.pdbx_description
1 polymer ?
#
loop_
_entity_poly.entity_id
_entity_poly.type
_entity_poly.pdbx_seq_one_letter_code
_entity_poly.pdbx_strand_id
1 'polypeptide(L)'
;MPDSTVLAWSWNAPRRAINPSDAEEPAIEYLTPKGERKALAYSDLVDVVYRVPLRPRDGEARRAFDRARLARHLRRRVQALPAFIRKRFSMHLETLDRRDRKEAVRWLFNTFERHVLRRVDAVNAQYLPQSNLPAILFPLRDDFHLLPWADKKRLKRLAYRLANLMKSEFMREFDFRYEKTADVEFSTIYAYGAIASKASSLNIAIPGWKQYCDEALTAEDALRVIARLQTEKWWLGKLRKIHDRWREHLLIATSYVSKVASPYCSEPCLREWIAQKKANFEYLQAMELEDQDTGERTSLLDKVMGSVSNPKIARHELMVRMRGFEDMANEMGLVGMFYT
;
A
#
# COMPACT_ATOMS: atom_id res chain seq x y z
N MET A 1 34.80 -12.60 -96.90
CA MET A 1 34.06 -13.89 -96.85
C MET A 1 34.75 -14.79 -95.85
N PRO A 2 34.14 -15.23 -94.75
CA PRO A 2 33.06 -14.64 -93.96
C PRO A 2 33.47 -14.45 -92.47
N ASP A 3 32.93 -13.40 -91.81
CA ASP A 3 32.88 -13.34 -90.35
C ASP A 3 31.93 -14.44 -89.87
N SER A 4 32.47 -15.43 -89.16
CA SER A 4 31.66 -16.44 -88.47
C SER A 4 30.98 -15.79 -87.27
N THR A 5 29.73 -15.39 -87.48
CA THR A 5 28.77 -15.03 -86.46
C THR A 5 28.71 -16.11 -85.38
N VAL A 6 29.27 -15.84 -84.21
CA VAL A 6 28.98 -16.62 -83.01
C VAL A 6 27.53 -16.33 -82.64
N LEU A 7 26.65 -17.25 -83.02
CA LEU A 7 25.25 -17.28 -82.64
C LEU A 7 25.16 -17.37 -81.11
N ALA A 8 25.02 -16.22 -80.45
CA ALA A 8 24.69 -16.14 -79.04
C ALA A 8 23.23 -16.57 -78.87
N TRP A 9 23.03 -17.83 -78.51
CA TRP A 9 21.71 -18.34 -78.13
C TRP A 9 21.19 -17.58 -76.90
N SER A 10 19.86 -17.35 -76.85
CA SER A 10 19.18 -16.49 -75.87
C SER A 10 19.42 -16.84 -74.39
N TRP A 11 19.89 -18.05 -74.09
CA TRP A 11 20.18 -18.50 -72.74
C TRP A 11 21.55 -18.04 -72.20
N ASN A 12 22.45 -17.55 -73.07
CA ASN A 12 23.79 -17.08 -72.71
C ASN A 12 23.92 -15.55 -72.54
N ALA A 13 22.82 -14.80 -72.68
CA ALA A 13 22.82 -13.37 -72.37
C ALA A 13 22.84 -13.12 -70.85
N PRO A 14 23.61 -12.15 -70.32
CA PRO A 14 23.61 -11.83 -68.90
C PRO A 14 22.21 -11.35 -68.47
N ARG A 15 21.54 -12.12 -67.62
CA ARG A 15 20.22 -11.77 -67.10
C ARG A 15 20.38 -10.70 -66.01
N ARG A 16 19.61 -9.62 -66.12
CA ARG A 16 19.43 -8.68 -65.00
C ARG A 16 18.77 -9.42 -63.83
N ALA A 17 19.30 -9.23 -62.63
CA ALA A 17 18.67 -9.74 -61.42
C ALA A 17 17.23 -9.18 -61.33
N ILE A 18 16.24 -10.07 -61.29
CA ILE A 18 14.86 -9.68 -61.01
C ILE A 18 14.80 -9.43 -59.51
N ASN A 19 14.77 -8.16 -59.13
CA ASN A 19 14.49 -7.77 -57.75
C ASN A 19 12.97 -7.91 -57.54
N PRO A 20 12.46 -8.81 -56.68
CA PRO A 20 11.03 -9.02 -56.52
C PRO A 20 10.27 -7.81 -55.96
N SER A 21 11.01 -6.77 -55.55
CA SER A 21 10.49 -5.53 -54.97
C SER A 21 10.34 -4.37 -55.97
N ASP A 22 10.66 -4.56 -57.26
CA ASP A 22 10.50 -3.51 -58.30
C ASP A 22 9.19 -3.69 -59.10
N ALA A 23 8.17 -4.33 -58.53
CA ALA A 23 6.82 -4.28 -59.08
C ALA A 23 6.15 -2.97 -58.62
N GLU A 24 5.71 -2.13 -59.56
CA GLU A 24 4.88 -0.96 -59.24
C GLU A 24 3.65 -1.43 -58.45
N GLU A 25 3.48 -0.89 -57.23
CA GLU A 25 2.36 -1.29 -56.36
C GLU A 25 1.02 -0.94 -57.03
N PRO A 26 0.05 -1.86 -57.06
CA PRO A 26 -1.26 -1.59 -57.65
C PRO A 26 -1.98 -0.49 -56.86
N ALA A 27 -2.22 0.66 -57.51
CA ALA A 27 -2.97 1.77 -56.93
C ALA A 27 -4.48 1.55 -57.09
N ILE A 28 -5.25 1.92 -56.06
CA ILE A 28 -6.72 1.87 -56.09
C ILE A 28 -7.24 3.22 -56.55
N GLU A 29 -7.89 3.26 -57.70
CA GLU A 29 -8.54 4.47 -58.21
C GLU A 29 -9.95 4.63 -57.66
N TYR A 30 -10.27 5.83 -57.17
CA TYR A 30 -11.59 6.17 -56.65
C TYR A 30 -12.00 7.60 -57.01
N LEU A 31 -13.31 7.85 -56.98
CA LEU A 31 -13.91 9.14 -57.29
C LEU A 31 -14.18 9.91 -55.98
N THR A 32 -13.71 11.14 -55.89
CA THR A 32 -13.99 12.01 -54.74
C THR A 32 -15.44 12.54 -54.81
N PRO A 33 -16.04 13.00 -53.68
CA PRO A 33 -17.42 13.52 -53.67
C PRO A 33 -17.66 14.74 -54.57
N LYS A 34 -16.60 15.40 -55.05
CA LYS A 34 -16.65 16.51 -56.02
C LYS A 34 -16.50 16.06 -57.48
N GLY A 35 -16.42 14.75 -57.74
CA GLY A 35 -16.39 14.18 -59.09
C GLY A 35 -14.98 13.87 -59.64
N GLU A 36 -13.90 14.23 -58.93
CA GLU A 36 -12.54 14.04 -59.43
C GLU A 36 -12.01 12.63 -59.15
N ARG A 37 -11.40 12.00 -60.14
CA ARG A 37 -10.73 10.68 -60.02
C ARG A 37 -9.34 10.85 -59.43
N LYS A 38 -9.04 10.12 -58.36
CA LYS A 38 -7.71 10.06 -57.74
C LYS A 38 -7.31 8.61 -57.50
N ALA A 39 -6.02 8.31 -57.69
CA ALA A 39 -5.42 7.03 -57.37
C ALA A 39 -4.77 7.09 -55.99
N LEU A 40 -5.03 6.10 -55.13
CA LEU A 40 -4.33 5.92 -53.87
C LEU A 40 -3.39 4.71 -53.98
N ALA A 41 -2.10 4.91 -53.72
CA ALA A 41 -1.15 3.81 -53.65
C ALA A 41 -1.43 2.94 -52.40
N TYR A 42 -1.10 1.65 -52.47
CA TYR A 42 -1.30 0.74 -51.35
C TYR A 42 -0.47 1.16 -50.12
N SER A 43 0.74 1.67 -50.32
CA SER A 43 1.58 2.32 -49.29
C SER A 43 0.85 3.43 -48.51
N ASP A 44 0.03 4.24 -49.19
CA ASP A 44 -0.69 5.36 -48.57
C ASP A 44 -1.88 4.87 -47.73
N LEU A 45 -2.48 3.72 -48.08
CA LEU A 45 -3.53 3.08 -47.27
C LEU A 45 -2.98 2.50 -45.96
N VAL A 46 -1.76 1.95 -45.99
CA VAL A 46 -1.09 1.39 -44.80
C VAL A 46 -0.85 2.49 -43.75
N ASP A 47 -0.51 3.71 -44.18
CA ASP A 47 -0.33 4.87 -43.31
C ASP A 47 -1.62 5.41 -42.68
N VAL A 48 -2.79 5.11 -43.27
CA VAL A 48 -4.10 5.55 -42.75
C VAL A 48 -4.70 4.55 -41.76
N VAL A 49 -4.53 3.24 -41.99
CA VAL A 49 -5.16 2.18 -41.19
C VAL A 49 -4.40 1.89 -39.89
N TYR A 50 -3.07 2.05 -39.86
CA TYR A 50 -2.24 1.77 -38.68
C TYR A 50 -1.80 3.05 -37.93
N ARG A 51 -2.75 3.93 -37.58
CA ARG A 51 -2.47 5.08 -36.70
C ARG A 51 -2.19 4.67 -35.25
N VAL A 52 -1.00 4.11 -35.02
CA VAL A 52 -0.16 4.42 -33.86
C VAL A 52 0.97 5.30 -34.40
N PRO A 53 1.17 6.54 -33.90
CA PRO A 53 2.12 7.45 -34.52
C PRO A 53 3.59 6.99 -34.31
N LEU A 54 4.26 6.61 -35.39
CA LEU A 54 5.70 6.36 -35.51
C LEU A 54 6.12 6.90 -36.89
N ARG A 55 7.01 7.87 -37.13
CA ARG A 55 8.00 8.64 -36.35
C ARG A 55 8.40 9.92 -37.14
N PRO A 56 9.18 10.84 -36.54
CA PRO A 56 10.53 11.09 -37.10
C PRO A 56 11.67 10.70 -36.13
N ARG A 57 12.85 10.46 -36.70
CA ARG A 57 14.11 10.02 -36.06
C ARG A 57 14.73 11.16 -35.25
N ASP A 58 15.03 10.89 -33.97
CA ASP A 58 16.28 11.28 -33.29
C ASP A 58 16.25 10.73 -31.85
N GLY A 59 17.21 9.85 -31.57
CA GLY A 59 17.30 9.09 -30.33
C GLY A 59 17.56 9.94 -29.08
N GLU A 60 17.90 11.22 -29.23
CA GLU A 60 18.16 12.13 -28.11
C GLU A 60 16.97 13.03 -27.79
N ALA A 61 16.26 13.56 -28.79
CA ALA A 61 15.09 14.41 -28.57
C ALA A 61 13.93 13.64 -27.92
N ARG A 62 13.70 12.37 -28.31
CA ARG A 62 12.73 11.48 -27.63
C ARG A 62 13.17 11.16 -26.20
N ARG A 63 14.43 10.75 -26.00
CA ARG A 63 14.97 10.50 -24.64
C ARG A 63 14.90 11.75 -23.77
N ALA A 64 15.17 12.93 -24.32
CA ALA A 64 15.08 14.21 -23.61
C ALA A 64 13.62 14.61 -23.32
N PHE A 65 12.70 14.39 -24.25
CA PHE A 65 11.27 14.61 -24.07
C PHE A 65 10.70 13.67 -23.01
N ASP A 66 11.06 12.38 -23.06
CA ASP A 66 10.72 11.39 -22.05
C ASP A 66 11.35 11.74 -20.70
N ARG A 67 12.60 12.22 -20.68
CA ARG A 67 13.27 12.68 -19.46
C ARG A 67 12.61 13.93 -18.87
N ALA A 68 12.15 14.87 -19.69
CA ALA A 68 11.40 16.05 -19.23
C ALA A 68 10.01 15.67 -18.71
N ARG A 69 9.35 14.69 -19.36
CA ARG A 69 8.07 14.13 -18.90
C ARG A 69 8.25 13.39 -17.57
N LEU A 70 9.28 12.57 -17.44
CA LEU A 70 9.63 11.86 -16.21
C LEU A 70 10.01 12.82 -15.09
N ALA A 71 10.79 13.87 -15.36
CA ALA A 71 11.10 14.90 -14.37
C ALA A 71 9.82 15.60 -13.88
N ARG A 72 8.89 15.94 -14.78
CA ARG A 72 7.56 16.47 -14.40
C ARG A 72 6.76 15.46 -13.58
N HIS A 73 6.80 14.18 -13.92
CA HIS A 73 6.16 13.13 -13.15
C HIS A 73 6.76 13.03 -11.74
N LEU A 74 8.08 12.96 -11.60
CA LEU A 74 8.77 12.90 -10.31
C LEU A 74 8.48 14.13 -9.45
N ARG A 75 8.39 15.33 -10.03
CA ARG A 75 7.94 16.54 -9.31
C ARG A 75 6.51 16.39 -8.78
N ARG A 76 5.58 15.85 -9.57
CA ARG A 76 4.23 15.54 -9.10
C ARG A 76 4.25 14.48 -7.98
N ARG A 77 5.12 13.47 -8.09
CA ARG A 77 5.29 12.46 -7.04
C ARG A 77 5.80 13.06 -5.73
N VAL A 78 6.76 14.00 -5.78
CA VAL A 78 7.18 14.77 -4.59
C VAL A 78 5.98 15.50 -3.99
N GLN A 79 5.16 16.16 -4.80
CA GLN A 79 3.98 16.88 -4.32
C GLN A 79 2.86 15.98 -3.78
N ALA A 80 2.79 14.74 -4.25
CA ALA A 80 1.86 13.72 -3.79
C ALA A 80 2.31 13.02 -2.50
N LEU A 81 3.54 13.24 -2.03
CA LEU A 81 3.99 12.69 -0.75
C LEU A 81 3.17 13.25 0.43
N PRO A 82 3.09 12.49 1.54
CA PRO A 82 2.45 12.97 2.75
C PRO A 82 3.07 14.29 3.25
N ALA A 83 2.24 15.21 3.74
CA ALA A 83 2.65 16.59 4.03
C ALA A 83 3.86 16.67 4.99
N PHE A 84 3.90 15.77 5.98
CA PHE A 84 4.97 15.69 6.98
C PHE A 84 6.34 15.26 6.41
N ILE A 85 6.36 14.60 5.24
CA ILE A 85 7.58 14.20 4.52
C ILE A 85 7.86 15.16 3.36
N ARG A 86 6.81 15.53 2.63
CA ARG A 86 6.84 16.40 1.46
C ARG A 86 7.58 17.70 1.73
N LYS A 87 7.34 18.34 2.87
CA LYS A 87 7.93 19.64 3.21
C LYS A 87 9.45 19.66 3.00
N ARG A 88 10.17 18.66 3.51
CA ARG A 88 11.64 18.55 3.38
C ARG A 88 12.08 18.42 1.93
N PHE A 89 11.45 17.52 1.17
CA PHE A 89 11.82 17.28 -0.22
C PHE A 89 11.45 18.44 -1.14
N SER A 90 10.31 19.08 -0.92
CA SER A 90 9.92 20.29 -1.66
C SER A 90 10.89 21.45 -1.40
N MET A 91 11.22 21.73 -0.14
CA MET A 91 12.19 22.80 0.18
C MET A 91 13.58 22.51 -0.41
N HIS A 92 14.03 21.26 -0.36
CA HIS A 92 15.30 20.87 -0.96
C HIS A 92 15.28 21.03 -2.48
N LEU A 93 14.19 20.59 -3.14
CA LEU A 93 14.02 20.72 -4.58
C LEU A 93 13.97 22.19 -5.01
N GLU A 94 13.26 23.05 -4.27
CA GLU A 94 13.23 24.50 -4.51
C GLU A 94 14.61 25.14 -4.37
N THR A 95 15.40 24.70 -3.39
CA THR A 95 16.78 25.18 -3.18
C THR A 95 17.67 24.78 -4.35
N LEU A 96 17.57 23.53 -4.82
CA LEU A 96 18.30 23.07 -6.01
C LEU A 96 17.85 23.82 -7.26
N ASP A 97 16.55 24.06 -7.44
CA ASP A 97 16.03 24.80 -8.58
C ASP A 97 16.51 26.25 -8.64
N ARG A 98 16.72 26.89 -7.47
CA ARG A 98 17.31 28.24 -7.39
C ARG A 98 18.78 28.26 -7.79
N ARG A 99 19.51 27.17 -7.51
CA ARG A 99 20.94 27.05 -7.82
C ARG A 99 21.18 26.64 -9.26
N ASP A 100 20.64 25.49 -9.66
CA ASP A 100 20.69 24.97 -11.03
C ASP A 100 19.57 23.95 -11.27
N ARG A 101 18.76 24.22 -12.30
CA ARG A 101 17.68 23.32 -12.74
C ARG A 101 18.22 21.95 -13.18
N LYS A 102 19.43 21.86 -13.73
CA LYS A 102 20.02 20.57 -14.14
C LYS A 102 20.40 19.73 -12.92
N GLU A 103 20.89 20.35 -11.85
CA GLU A 103 21.18 19.69 -10.57
C GLU A 103 19.89 19.14 -9.92
N ALA A 104 18.82 19.93 -9.91
CA ALA A 104 17.50 19.50 -9.43
C ALA A 104 16.98 18.26 -10.20
N VAL A 105 17.09 18.27 -11.54
CA VAL A 105 16.71 17.12 -12.37
C VAL A 105 17.60 15.90 -12.06
N ARG A 106 18.92 16.08 -11.93
CA ARG A 106 19.84 15.00 -11.58
C ARG A 106 19.50 14.38 -10.23
N TRP A 107 19.19 15.21 -9.23
CA TRP A 107 18.77 14.75 -7.90
C TRP A 107 17.46 13.95 -7.96
N LEU A 108 16.47 14.42 -8.72
CA LEU A 108 15.18 13.71 -8.90
C LEU A 108 15.38 12.27 -9.40
N PHE A 109 16.22 12.07 -10.42
CA PHE A 109 16.47 10.75 -10.99
C PHE A 109 17.40 9.88 -10.12
N ASN A 110 18.53 10.43 -9.67
CA ASN A 110 19.57 9.62 -9.05
C ASN A 110 19.35 9.39 -7.55
N THR A 111 18.68 10.32 -6.88
CA THR A 111 18.47 10.26 -5.42
C THR A 111 17.01 9.98 -5.09
N PHE A 112 16.10 10.85 -5.55
CA PHE A 112 14.70 10.76 -5.16
C PHE A 112 14.03 9.50 -5.69
N GLU A 113 14.03 9.27 -7.01
CA GLU A 113 13.39 8.10 -7.62
C GLU A 113 13.99 6.78 -7.11
N ARG A 114 15.32 6.64 -7.21
CA ARG A 114 16.02 5.38 -6.92
C ARG A 114 15.99 5.00 -5.44
N HIS A 115 16.18 5.95 -4.53
CA HIS A 115 16.39 5.64 -3.11
C HIS A 115 15.19 6.02 -2.23
N VAL A 116 14.48 7.11 -2.54
CA VAL A 116 13.37 7.58 -1.69
C VAL A 116 12.04 6.99 -2.17
N LEU A 117 11.68 7.25 -3.44
CA LEU A 117 10.38 6.89 -3.99
C LEU A 117 10.17 5.38 -4.00
N ARG A 118 11.19 4.60 -4.42
CA ARG A 118 11.13 3.13 -4.38
C ARG A 118 10.84 2.59 -2.97
N ARG A 119 11.46 3.16 -1.93
CA ARG A 119 11.22 2.74 -0.53
C ARG A 119 9.84 3.15 -0.05
N VAL A 120 9.39 4.37 -0.40
CA VAL A 120 8.05 4.86 -0.08
C VAL A 120 6.98 3.99 -0.73
N ASP A 121 7.14 3.63 -2.01
CA ASP A 121 6.18 2.79 -2.74
C ASP A 121 6.16 1.36 -2.18
N ALA A 122 7.32 0.81 -1.80
CA ALA A 122 7.38 -0.48 -1.10
C ALA A 122 6.65 -0.44 0.25
N VAL A 123 6.81 0.63 1.03
CA VAL A 123 6.06 0.81 2.29
C VAL A 123 4.56 0.94 2.01
N ASN A 124 4.15 1.74 1.02
CA ASN A 124 2.73 1.89 0.68
C ASN A 124 2.10 0.55 0.26
N ALA A 125 2.80 -0.25 -0.55
CA ALA A 125 2.34 -1.57 -0.96
C ALA A 125 2.13 -2.54 0.23
N GLN A 126 2.85 -2.35 1.34
CA GLN A 126 2.68 -3.14 2.55
C GLN A 126 1.36 -2.85 3.28
N TYR A 127 0.78 -1.65 3.14
CA TYR A 127 -0.36 -1.21 3.95
C TYR A 127 -1.65 -1.00 3.15
N LEU A 128 -1.54 -0.74 1.85
CA LEU A 128 -2.71 -0.53 1.02
C LEU A 128 -3.55 -1.81 0.90
N PRO A 129 -4.89 -1.68 0.74
CA PRO A 129 -5.74 -2.80 0.40
C PRO A 129 -5.30 -3.49 -0.89
N GLN A 130 -5.69 -4.74 -1.06
CA GLN A 130 -5.46 -5.51 -2.28
C GLN A 130 -6.10 -4.83 -3.49
N SER A 131 -5.49 -5.01 -4.67
CA SER A 131 -5.96 -4.39 -5.92
C SER A 131 -7.41 -4.78 -6.28
N ASN A 132 -7.81 -6.01 -5.96
CA ASN A 132 -9.16 -6.52 -6.19
C ASN A 132 -10.03 -6.31 -4.94
N LEU A 133 -10.39 -5.06 -4.67
CA LEU A 133 -11.21 -4.72 -3.52
C LEU A 133 -12.67 -5.14 -3.76
N PRO A 134 -13.34 -5.82 -2.82
CA PRO A 134 -14.76 -6.17 -2.94
C PRO A 134 -15.65 -4.93 -3.12
N ALA A 135 -16.76 -5.12 -3.85
CA ALA A 135 -17.68 -4.03 -4.20
C ALA A 135 -18.13 -3.17 -3.00
N ILE A 136 -18.41 -3.85 -1.88
CA ILE A 136 -18.89 -3.25 -0.63
C ILE A 136 -17.86 -2.33 0.05
N LEU A 137 -16.58 -2.49 -0.30
CA LEU A 137 -15.46 -1.74 0.28
C LEU A 137 -14.97 -0.64 -0.66
N PHE A 138 -15.39 -0.61 -1.94
CA PHE A 138 -15.01 0.47 -2.87
C PHE A 138 -15.27 1.89 -2.34
N PRO A 139 -16.40 2.18 -1.66
CA PRO A 139 -16.64 3.52 -1.11
C PRO A 139 -15.61 3.95 -0.06
N LEU A 140 -14.89 3.00 0.55
CA LEU A 140 -13.87 3.25 1.56
C LEU A 140 -12.46 3.28 0.98
N ARG A 141 -12.27 2.99 -0.31
CA ARG A 141 -10.94 2.89 -0.94
C ARG A 141 -10.10 4.13 -0.68
N ASP A 142 -10.66 5.32 -0.90
CA ASP A 142 -9.94 6.58 -0.73
C ASP A 142 -9.61 6.86 0.75
N ASP A 143 -10.49 6.48 1.67
CA ASP A 143 -10.23 6.60 3.12
C ASP A 143 -9.00 5.77 3.53
N PHE A 144 -8.80 4.57 2.95
CA PHE A 144 -7.60 3.76 3.17
C PHE A 144 -6.35 4.35 2.51
N HIS A 145 -6.47 4.89 1.31
CA HIS A 145 -5.34 5.56 0.65
C HIS A 145 -4.91 6.81 1.42
N LEU A 146 -5.84 7.49 2.08
CA LEU A 146 -5.58 8.68 2.88
C LEU A 146 -5.29 8.38 4.36
N LEU A 147 -5.13 7.10 4.73
CA LEU A 147 -4.92 6.73 6.12
C LEU A 147 -3.72 7.45 6.75
N PRO A 148 -2.53 7.60 6.11
CA PRO A 148 -1.42 8.37 6.70
C PRO A 148 -1.72 9.84 7.02
N TRP A 149 -2.80 10.41 6.46
CA TRP A 149 -3.25 11.79 6.66
C TRP A 149 -4.48 11.88 7.58
N ALA A 150 -5.02 10.75 8.03
CA ALA A 150 -6.27 10.71 8.76
C ALA A 150 -6.10 11.25 10.19
N ASP A 151 -6.95 12.21 10.57
CA ASP A 151 -7.04 12.64 11.96
C ASP A 151 -7.82 11.62 12.81
N LYS A 152 -7.78 11.79 14.14
CA LYS A 152 -8.48 10.90 15.09
C LYS A 152 -9.97 10.77 14.76
N LYS A 153 -10.61 11.84 14.25
CA LYS A 153 -12.03 11.85 13.85
C LYS A 153 -12.27 11.03 12.58
N ARG A 154 -11.44 11.18 11.54
CA ARG A 154 -11.51 10.35 10.31
C ARG A 154 -11.31 8.87 10.63
N LEU A 155 -10.32 8.52 11.46
CA LEU A 155 -10.11 7.13 11.89
C LEU A 155 -11.34 6.55 12.60
N LYS A 156 -11.97 7.33 13.49
CA LYS A 156 -13.20 6.92 14.19
C LYS A 156 -14.36 6.71 13.21
N ARG A 157 -14.56 7.65 12.27
CA ARG A 157 -15.62 7.52 11.24
C ARG A 157 -15.40 6.32 10.33
N LEU A 158 -14.17 6.07 9.90
CA LEU A 158 -13.84 4.90 9.08
C LEU A 158 -14.10 3.60 9.84
N ALA A 159 -13.68 3.52 11.11
CA ALA A 159 -13.96 2.37 11.97
C ALA A 159 -15.46 2.09 12.13
N TYR A 160 -16.25 3.14 12.33
CA TYR A 160 -17.71 3.04 12.45
C TYR A 160 -18.35 2.55 11.16
N ARG A 161 -17.93 3.10 10.01
CA ARG A 161 -18.41 2.66 8.68
C ARG A 161 -18.08 1.20 8.41
N LEU A 162 -16.85 0.77 8.72
CA LEU A 162 -16.44 -0.64 8.58
C LEU A 162 -17.28 -1.56 9.45
N ALA A 163 -17.46 -1.23 10.73
CA ALA A 163 -18.27 -2.01 11.65
C ALA A 163 -19.71 -2.20 11.13
N ASN A 164 -20.34 -1.12 10.67
CA ASN A 164 -21.70 -1.17 10.13
C ASN A 164 -21.78 -1.94 8.81
N LEU A 165 -20.82 -1.76 7.91
CA LEU A 165 -20.76 -2.53 6.66
C LEU A 165 -20.61 -4.02 6.95
N MET A 166 -19.70 -4.40 7.86
CA MET A 166 -19.54 -5.82 8.24
C MET A 166 -20.80 -6.37 8.89
N LYS A 167 -21.50 -5.57 9.69
CA LYS A 167 -22.79 -5.95 10.28
C LYS A 167 -23.86 -6.18 9.21
N SER A 168 -24.07 -5.23 8.29
CA SER A 168 -25.09 -5.37 7.25
C SER A 168 -24.79 -6.52 6.29
N GLU A 169 -23.51 -6.70 5.95
CA GLU A 169 -23.07 -7.78 5.08
C GLU A 169 -23.22 -9.14 5.75
N PHE A 170 -22.91 -9.24 7.04
CA PHE A 170 -23.14 -10.45 7.81
C PHE A 170 -24.62 -10.85 7.78
N MET A 171 -25.53 -9.92 8.11
CA MET A 171 -26.97 -10.19 8.10
C MET A 171 -27.44 -10.67 6.74
N ARG A 172 -27.05 -9.98 5.66
CA ARG A 172 -27.43 -10.35 4.29
C ARG A 172 -26.99 -11.77 3.92
N GLU A 173 -25.73 -12.12 4.18
CA GLU A 173 -25.18 -13.43 3.83
C GLU A 173 -25.77 -14.54 4.71
N PHE A 174 -26.05 -14.24 5.98
CA PHE A 174 -26.71 -15.15 6.90
C PHE A 174 -28.14 -15.45 6.45
N ASP A 175 -28.97 -14.42 6.25
CA ASP A 175 -30.38 -14.56 5.87
C ASP A 175 -30.51 -15.34 4.54
N PHE A 176 -29.70 -14.96 3.54
CA PHE A 176 -29.67 -15.64 2.24
C PHE A 176 -29.35 -17.14 2.34
N ARG A 177 -28.46 -17.53 3.26
CA ARG A 177 -28.09 -18.94 3.44
C ARG A 177 -29.11 -19.67 4.30
N TYR A 178 -29.63 -19.01 5.34
CA TYR A 178 -30.59 -19.57 6.26
C TYR A 178 -31.91 -19.89 5.56
N GLU A 179 -32.41 -19.01 4.68
CA GLU A 179 -33.62 -19.25 3.88
C GLU A 179 -33.56 -20.55 3.06
N LYS A 180 -32.38 -20.99 2.65
CA LYS A 180 -32.19 -22.20 1.82
C LYS A 180 -31.94 -23.47 2.61
N THR A 181 -31.31 -23.34 3.77
CA THR A 181 -30.75 -24.49 4.51
C THR A 181 -31.48 -24.74 5.82
N ALA A 182 -32.13 -23.72 6.40
CA ALA A 182 -32.71 -23.69 7.74
C ALA A 182 -31.74 -24.07 8.88
N ASP A 183 -30.44 -24.17 8.59
CA ASP A 183 -29.38 -24.50 9.53
C ASP A 183 -28.70 -23.21 10.02
N VAL A 184 -28.83 -22.94 11.31
CA VAL A 184 -28.28 -21.75 11.97
C VAL A 184 -26.76 -21.80 12.07
N GLU A 185 -26.19 -22.96 12.43
CA GLU A 185 -24.75 -23.11 12.66
C GLU A 185 -23.99 -22.93 11.35
N PHE A 186 -24.45 -23.64 10.32
CA PHE A 186 -23.85 -23.55 9.01
C PHE A 186 -24.00 -22.16 8.39
N SER A 187 -25.17 -21.54 8.51
CA SER A 187 -25.40 -20.17 8.01
C SER A 187 -24.51 -19.15 8.73
N THR A 188 -24.25 -19.34 10.02
CA THR A 188 -23.35 -18.49 10.82
C THR A 188 -21.90 -18.60 10.35
N ILE A 189 -21.41 -19.83 10.19
CA ILE A 189 -20.04 -20.10 9.72
C ILE A 189 -19.85 -19.54 8.30
N TYR A 190 -20.81 -19.78 7.41
CA TYR A 190 -20.80 -19.26 6.04
C TYR A 190 -20.76 -17.73 6.00
N ALA A 191 -21.66 -17.07 6.75
CA ALA A 191 -21.73 -15.62 6.79
C ALA A 191 -20.46 -15.01 7.38
N TYR A 192 -19.86 -15.64 8.40
CA TYR A 192 -18.53 -15.28 8.89
C TYR A 192 -17.47 -15.36 7.79
N GLY A 193 -17.40 -16.47 7.05
CA GLY A 193 -16.46 -16.63 5.94
C GLY A 193 -16.59 -15.54 4.88
N ALA A 194 -17.84 -15.20 4.54
CA ALA A 194 -18.14 -14.15 3.57
C ALA A 194 -17.66 -12.77 4.02
N ILE A 195 -17.87 -12.37 5.28
CA ILE A 195 -17.38 -11.08 5.78
C ILE A 195 -15.86 -11.09 6.02
N ALA A 196 -15.30 -12.20 6.51
CA ALA A 196 -13.88 -12.32 6.81
C ALA A 196 -13.01 -12.32 5.55
N SER A 197 -13.48 -12.96 4.48
CA SER A 197 -12.84 -12.91 3.15
C SER A 197 -12.78 -11.46 2.64
N LYS A 198 -13.92 -10.76 2.68
CA LYS A 198 -14.00 -9.36 2.24
C LYS A 198 -13.10 -8.46 3.10
N ALA A 199 -13.10 -8.63 4.41
CA ALA A 199 -12.25 -7.88 5.33
C ALA A 199 -10.75 -8.17 5.16
N SER A 200 -10.37 -9.39 4.78
CA SER A 200 -8.98 -9.78 4.52
C SER A 200 -8.37 -9.05 3.32
N SER A 201 -9.19 -8.62 2.36
CA SER A 201 -8.75 -7.77 1.23
C SER A 201 -8.18 -6.41 1.68
N LEU A 202 -8.48 -5.96 2.90
CA LEU A 202 -7.94 -4.73 3.48
C LEU A 202 -6.50 -4.89 4.00
N ASN A 203 -5.90 -6.07 3.83
CA ASN A 203 -4.60 -6.44 4.40
C ASN A 203 -4.58 -6.34 5.94
N ILE A 204 -5.71 -6.67 6.58
CA ILE A 204 -5.88 -6.69 8.03
C ILE A 204 -6.08 -8.15 8.45
N ALA A 205 -5.26 -8.64 9.37
CA ALA A 205 -5.42 -10.00 9.90
C ALA A 205 -6.74 -10.15 10.67
N ILE A 206 -7.62 -11.00 10.14
CA ILE A 206 -8.93 -11.31 10.70
C ILE A 206 -8.82 -12.52 11.63
N PRO A 207 -9.27 -12.43 12.90
CA PRO A 207 -9.27 -13.57 13.81
C PRO A 207 -10.12 -14.71 13.25
N GLY A 208 -9.79 -15.98 13.50
CA GLY A 208 -10.59 -17.11 13.03
C GLY A 208 -10.45 -17.47 11.54
N TRP A 209 -9.78 -16.62 10.73
CA TRP A 209 -9.75 -16.80 9.28
C TRP A 209 -9.03 -18.09 8.87
N LYS A 210 -7.92 -18.40 9.53
CA LYS A 210 -7.18 -19.64 9.29
C LYS A 210 -8.02 -20.86 9.67
N GLN A 211 -8.64 -20.84 10.85
CA GLN A 211 -9.52 -21.93 11.30
C GLN A 211 -10.69 -22.17 10.35
N TYR A 212 -11.23 -21.11 9.76
CA TYR A 212 -12.28 -21.21 8.75
C TYR A 212 -11.77 -21.84 7.45
N CYS A 213 -10.60 -21.42 6.96
CA CYS A 213 -9.97 -22.03 5.78
C CYS A 213 -9.61 -23.51 6.01
N ASP A 214 -9.26 -23.88 7.24
CA ASP A 214 -8.95 -25.24 7.65
C ASP A 214 -10.21 -26.06 8.02
N GLU A 215 -11.41 -25.50 7.81
CA GLU A 215 -12.72 -26.12 8.13
C GLU A 215 -12.87 -26.54 9.60
N ALA A 216 -12.09 -25.95 10.50
CA ALA A 216 -12.03 -26.27 11.93
C ALA A 216 -12.75 -25.23 12.81
N LEU A 217 -13.41 -24.23 12.21
CA LEU A 217 -14.08 -23.16 12.94
C LEU A 217 -15.48 -23.58 13.41
N THR A 218 -15.73 -23.51 14.71
CA THR A 218 -17.05 -23.75 15.31
C THR A 218 -17.97 -22.53 15.15
N ALA A 219 -19.30 -22.75 15.19
CA ALA A 219 -20.27 -21.66 15.12
C ALA A 219 -20.15 -20.68 16.30
N GLU A 220 -19.87 -21.18 17.51
CA GLU A 220 -19.63 -20.34 18.68
C GLU A 220 -18.41 -19.43 18.52
N ASP A 221 -17.30 -19.97 18.03
CA ASP A 221 -16.09 -19.18 17.79
C ASP A 221 -16.29 -18.18 16.65
N ALA A 222 -17.04 -18.56 15.61
CA ALA A 222 -17.45 -17.64 14.56
C ALA A 222 -18.22 -16.44 15.16
N LEU A 223 -19.21 -16.67 16.03
CA LEU A 223 -19.98 -15.60 16.69
C LEU A 223 -19.10 -14.66 17.53
N ARG A 224 -18.14 -15.22 18.28
CA ARG A 224 -17.18 -14.42 19.06
C ARG A 224 -16.36 -13.50 18.16
N VAL A 225 -15.96 -13.96 16.98
CA VAL A 225 -15.21 -13.14 16.02
C VAL A 225 -16.13 -12.14 15.32
N ILE A 226 -17.32 -12.53 14.91
CA ILE A 226 -18.32 -11.65 14.30
C ILE A 226 -18.58 -10.45 15.21
N ALA A 227 -18.75 -10.67 16.52
CA ALA A 227 -18.91 -9.59 17.49
C ALA A 227 -17.77 -8.57 17.45
N ARG A 228 -16.52 -9.00 17.24
CA ARG A 228 -15.37 -8.10 17.07
C ARG A 228 -15.45 -7.33 15.74
N LEU A 229 -15.81 -8.00 14.64
CA LEU A 229 -15.94 -7.38 13.31
C LEU A 229 -17.10 -6.38 13.24
N GLN A 230 -18.12 -6.53 14.08
CA GLN A 230 -19.22 -5.57 14.20
C GLN A 230 -18.92 -4.44 15.21
N THR A 231 -17.80 -4.52 15.94
CA THR A 231 -17.44 -3.54 16.97
C THR A 231 -16.53 -2.45 16.41
N GLU A 232 -17.00 -1.19 16.44
CA GLU A 232 -16.20 -0.01 16.03
C GLU A 232 -14.86 0.06 16.77
N LYS A 233 -14.86 -0.14 18.09
CA LYS A 233 -13.64 -0.03 18.93
C LYS A 233 -12.53 -0.97 18.46
N TRP A 234 -12.89 -2.16 17.97
CA TRP A 234 -11.92 -3.14 17.48
C TRP A 234 -11.25 -2.64 16.18
N TRP A 235 -12.06 -2.19 15.22
CA TRP A 235 -11.56 -1.58 13.98
C TRP A 235 -10.72 -0.35 14.24
N LEU A 236 -11.15 0.53 15.15
CA LEU A 236 -10.41 1.74 15.51
C LEU A 236 -9.03 1.38 16.07
N GLY A 237 -8.94 0.36 16.91
CA GLY A 237 -7.65 -0.15 17.42
C GLY A 237 -6.73 -0.63 16.30
N LYS A 238 -7.26 -1.39 15.33
CA LYS A 238 -6.50 -1.88 14.16
C LYS A 238 -6.05 -0.72 13.27
N LEU A 239 -6.96 0.18 12.90
CA LEU A 239 -6.68 1.32 12.03
C LEU A 239 -5.67 2.29 12.64
N ARG A 240 -5.74 2.57 13.95
CA ARG A 240 -4.73 3.37 14.65
C ARG A 240 -3.35 2.73 14.57
N LYS A 241 -3.26 1.43 14.85
CA LYS A 241 -1.99 0.70 14.78
C LYS A 241 -1.38 0.74 13.39
N ILE A 242 -2.20 0.57 12.35
CA ILE A 242 -1.78 0.65 10.95
C ILE A 242 -1.35 2.08 10.61
N HIS A 243 -2.16 3.08 10.96
CA HIS A 243 -1.86 4.50 10.76
C HIS A 243 -0.49 4.87 11.35
N ASP A 244 -0.25 4.54 12.62
CA ASP A 244 0.95 4.94 13.34
C ASP A 244 2.19 4.23 12.77
N ARG A 245 2.09 2.91 12.52
CA ARG A 245 3.18 2.14 11.91
C ARG A 245 3.47 2.57 10.48
N TRP A 246 2.46 2.88 9.70
CA TRP A 246 2.63 3.34 8.33
C TRP A 246 3.32 4.69 8.29
N ARG A 247 2.90 5.66 9.11
CA ARG A 247 3.59 6.96 9.24
C ARG A 247 5.04 6.78 9.63
N GLU A 248 5.33 5.94 10.62
CA GLU A 248 6.70 5.68 11.05
C GLU A 248 7.54 4.99 9.97
N HIS A 249 7.01 3.96 9.30
CA HIS A 249 7.71 3.29 8.21
C HIS A 249 8.02 4.24 7.04
N LEU A 250 7.14 5.19 6.75
CA LEU A 250 7.39 6.23 5.76
C LEU A 250 8.50 7.19 6.21
N LEU A 251 8.57 7.54 7.49
CA LEU A 251 9.64 8.37 8.06
C LEU A 251 10.99 7.63 8.04
N ILE A 252 11.01 6.32 8.34
CA ILE A 252 12.19 5.46 8.19
C ILE A 252 12.62 5.38 6.71
N ALA A 253 11.67 5.16 5.79
CA ALA A 253 11.93 5.10 4.35
C ALA A 253 12.54 6.39 3.80
N THR A 254 12.20 7.53 4.39
CA THR A 254 12.65 8.86 3.98
C THR A 254 13.80 9.41 4.81
N SER A 255 14.47 8.55 5.60
CA SER A 255 15.68 8.87 6.37
C SER A 255 15.48 9.96 7.44
N TYR A 256 14.29 10.04 8.03
CA TYR A 256 14.07 10.77 9.29
C TYR A 256 14.50 9.96 10.51
N VAL A 257 14.59 8.65 10.37
CA VAL A 257 15.15 7.73 11.36
C VAL A 257 16.47 7.22 10.83
N SER A 258 17.55 7.60 11.48
CA SER A 258 18.92 7.26 11.11
C SER A 258 19.87 7.56 12.28
N LYS A 259 21.09 7.03 12.24
CA LYS A 259 22.12 7.33 13.26
C LYS A 259 22.38 8.83 13.44
N VAL A 260 22.21 9.63 12.37
CA VAL A 260 22.47 11.07 12.37
C VAL A 260 21.25 11.89 12.81
N ALA A 261 20.04 11.44 12.45
CA ALA A 261 18.82 12.19 12.75
C ALA A 261 18.21 11.77 14.10
N SER A 262 17.64 10.56 14.15
CA SER A 262 17.14 9.94 15.36
C SER A 262 17.31 8.42 15.23
N PRO A 263 18.06 7.76 16.13
CA PRO A 263 18.41 6.34 15.95
C PRO A 263 17.24 5.36 16.06
N TYR A 264 16.25 5.64 16.91
CA TYR A 264 15.25 4.64 17.30
C TYR A 264 13.86 4.89 16.72
N CYS A 265 13.40 6.14 16.73
CA CYS A 265 12.09 6.51 16.23
C CYS A 265 12.09 7.95 15.70
N SER A 266 11.11 8.30 14.90
CA SER A 266 10.98 9.66 14.40
C SER A 266 10.67 10.66 15.53
N GLU A 267 11.10 11.90 15.36
CA GLU A 267 10.81 12.98 16.32
C GLU A 267 9.30 13.22 16.51
N PRO A 268 8.43 13.14 15.49
CA PRO A 268 6.98 13.18 15.68
C PRO A 268 6.45 12.02 16.53
N CYS A 269 6.95 10.79 16.32
CA CYS A 269 6.57 9.63 17.13
C CYS A 269 6.91 9.84 18.61
N LEU A 270 8.12 10.32 18.90
CA LEU A 270 8.56 10.62 20.27
C LEU A 270 7.67 11.69 20.92
N ARG A 271 7.36 12.77 20.21
CA ARG A 271 6.48 13.84 20.73
C ARG A 271 5.08 13.34 21.02
N GLU A 272 4.49 12.55 20.11
CA GLU A 272 3.17 11.94 20.31
C GLU A 272 3.17 11.02 21.54
N TRP A 273 4.23 10.24 21.73
CA TRP A 273 4.39 9.37 22.90
C TRP A 273 4.53 10.16 24.22
N ILE A 274 5.35 11.21 24.25
CA ILE A 274 5.49 12.09 25.42
C ILE A 274 4.14 12.73 25.77
N ALA A 275 3.43 13.26 24.78
CA ALA A 275 2.12 13.87 24.98
C ALA A 275 1.10 12.86 25.53
N GLN A 276 1.12 11.62 25.03
CA GLN A 276 0.27 10.55 25.54
C GLN A 276 0.60 10.19 26.99
N LYS A 277 1.89 10.12 27.35
CA LYS A 277 2.33 9.87 28.73
C LYS A 277 1.90 10.99 29.68
N LYS A 278 2.06 12.24 29.25
CA LYS A 278 1.61 13.41 30.01
C LYS A 278 0.10 13.40 30.24
N ALA A 279 -0.70 13.21 29.19
CA ALA A 279 -2.16 13.16 29.29
C ALA A 279 -2.66 12.00 30.18
N ASN A 280 -2.02 10.83 30.09
CA ASN A 280 -2.35 9.71 30.98
C ASN A 280 -2.01 10.03 32.44
N PHE A 281 -0.86 10.68 32.69
CA PHE A 281 -0.46 11.06 34.04
C PHE A 281 -1.44 12.10 34.63
N GLU A 282 -1.80 13.13 33.87
CA GLU A 282 -2.79 14.13 34.26
C GLU A 282 -4.15 13.49 34.57
N TYR A 283 -4.58 12.50 33.77
CA TYR A 283 -5.80 11.74 34.04
C TYR A 283 -5.73 10.98 35.37
N LEU A 284 -4.62 10.28 35.64
CA LEU A 284 -4.47 9.53 36.89
C LEU A 284 -4.42 10.46 38.11
N GLN A 285 -3.78 11.62 37.96
CA GLN A 285 -3.70 12.63 39.01
C GLN A 285 -5.07 13.27 39.33
N ALA A 286 -5.92 13.43 38.32
CA ALA A 286 -7.24 14.05 38.46
C ALA A 286 -8.33 13.09 38.94
N MET A 287 -8.05 11.79 39.09
CA MET A 287 -9.03 10.77 39.40
C MET A 287 -8.81 10.17 40.80
N GLU A 288 -9.92 9.85 41.45
CA GLU A 288 -9.96 9.16 42.74
C GLU A 288 -10.77 7.86 42.60
N LEU A 289 -10.44 6.89 43.43
CA LEU A 289 -11.21 5.66 43.60
C LEU A 289 -12.12 5.84 44.80
N GLU A 290 -13.40 5.48 44.65
CA GLU A 290 -14.39 5.46 45.73
C GLU A 290 -14.84 4.01 45.97
N ASP A 291 -14.77 3.58 47.22
CA ASP A 291 -15.37 2.32 47.65
C ASP A 291 -16.90 2.51 47.78
N GLN A 292 -17.66 1.64 47.12
CA GLN A 292 -19.13 1.75 47.06
C GLN A 292 -19.80 1.45 48.39
N ASP A 293 -19.18 0.62 49.24
CA ASP A 293 -19.78 0.19 50.50
C ASP A 293 -19.42 1.13 51.67
N THR A 294 -18.17 1.61 51.70
CA THR A 294 -17.65 2.46 52.79
C THR A 294 -17.64 3.95 52.47
N GLY A 295 -17.67 4.32 51.18
CA GLY A 295 -17.54 5.70 50.71
C GLY A 295 -16.13 6.27 50.82
N GLU A 296 -15.14 5.46 51.19
CA GLU A 296 -13.75 5.90 51.30
C GLU A 296 -13.18 6.28 49.92
N ARG A 297 -12.48 7.41 49.86
CA ARG A 297 -11.84 7.91 48.64
C ARG A 297 -10.32 7.83 48.75
N THR A 298 -9.68 7.26 47.74
CA THR A 298 -8.22 7.23 47.64
C THR A 298 -7.75 7.70 46.26
N SER A 299 -6.61 8.39 46.20
CA SER A 299 -6.00 8.80 44.94
C SER A 299 -5.75 7.60 44.02
N LEU A 300 -6.24 7.69 42.77
CA LEU A 300 -5.97 6.67 41.76
C LEU A 300 -4.47 6.60 41.43
N LEU A 301 -3.80 7.76 41.39
CA LEU A 301 -2.37 7.85 41.11
C LEU A 301 -1.55 7.05 42.13
N ASP A 302 -1.83 7.21 43.43
CA ASP A 302 -1.08 6.52 44.48
C ASP A 302 -1.23 5.01 44.39
N LYS A 303 -2.45 4.52 44.13
CA LYS A 303 -2.71 3.08 43.93
C LYS A 303 -1.99 2.54 42.69
N VAL A 304 -2.02 3.27 41.58
CA VAL A 304 -1.29 2.88 40.36
C VAL A 304 0.21 2.83 40.62
N MET A 305 0.77 3.85 41.28
CA MET A 305 2.21 3.95 41.57
C MET A 305 2.69 2.91 42.60
N GLY A 306 1.81 2.44 43.48
CA GLY A 306 2.07 1.35 44.43
C GLY A 306 1.87 -0.05 43.86
N SER A 307 1.40 -0.19 42.62
CA SER A 307 1.13 -1.48 41.96
C SER A 307 2.19 -1.87 40.94
N VAL A 308 2.06 -3.07 40.37
CA VAL A 308 2.84 -3.56 39.22
C VAL A 308 2.72 -2.68 37.96
N SER A 309 1.76 -1.75 37.93
CA SER A 309 1.66 -0.76 36.85
C SER A 309 2.86 0.21 36.86
N ASN A 310 3.53 0.37 38.00
CA ASN A 310 4.78 1.12 38.11
C ASN A 310 5.94 0.27 37.56
N PRO A 311 6.65 0.71 36.49
CA PRO A 311 7.76 -0.03 35.90
C PRO A 311 8.87 -0.39 36.89
N LYS A 312 9.07 0.40 37.95
CA LYS A 312 10.04 0.09 39.00
C LYS A 312 9.63 -1.14 39.82
N ILE A 313 8.35 -1.22 40.19
CA ILE A 313 7.79 -2.38 40.92
C ILE A 313 7.75 -3.61 40.02
N ALA A 314 7.27 -3.46 38.78
CA ALA A 314 7.28 -4.56 37.80
C ALA A 314 8.68 -5.12 37.55
N ARG A 315 9.71 -4.26 37.51
CA ARG A 315 11.11 -4.71 37.40
C ARG A 315 11.54 -5.51 38.63
N HIS A 316 11.18 -5.08 39.83
CA HIS A 316 11.51 -5.84 41.04
C HIS A 316 10.82 -7.21 41.03
N GLU A 317 9.54 -7.28 40.68
CA GLU A 317 8.83 -8.55 40.57
C GLU A 317 9.43 -9.47 39.52
N LEU A 318 9.81 -8.92 38.35
CA LEU A 318 10.51 -9.68 37.31
C LEU A 318 11.81 -10.29 37.85
N MET A 319 12.63 -9.51 38.57
CA MET A 319 13.89 -10.00 39.14
C MET A 319 13.66 -11.07 40.20
N VAL A 320 12.64 -10.92 41.06
CA VAL A 320 12.26 -11.94 42.05
C VAL A 320 11.80 -13.23 41.36
N ARG A 321 10.96 -13.14 40.31
CA ARG A 321 10.54 -14.31 39.54
C ARG A 321 11.70 -14.98 38.83
N MET A 322 12.56 -14.21 38.19
CA MET A 322 13.76 -14.73 37.53
C MET A 322 14.62 -15.51 38.51
N ARG A 323 14.84 -14.97 39.71
CA ARG A 323 15.59 -15.66 40.76
C ARG A 323 14.93 -16.97 41.19
N GLY A 324 13.61 -16.96 41.42
CA GLY A 324 12.88 -18.18 41.77
C GLY A 324 12.98 -19.27 40.69
N PHE A 325 12.90 -18.91 39.40
CA PHE A 325 13.10 -19.85 38.31
C PHE A 325 14.53 -20.39 38.24
N GLU A 326 15.52 -19.56 38.53
CA GLU A 326 16.93 -19.97 38.58
C GLU A 326 17.18 -20.94 39.75
N ASP A 327 16.65 -20.66 40.93
CA ASP A 327 16.77 -21.55 42.10
C ASP A 327 16.12 -22.93 41.81
N MET A 328 14.92 -22.96 41.21
CA MET A 328 14.27 -24.21 40.79
C MET A 328 15.07 -24.96 39.72
N ALA A 329 15.63 -24.24 38.73
CA ALA A 329 16.47 -24.88 37.71
C ALA A 329 17.72 -25.52 38.33
N ASN A 330 18.37 -24.83 39.27
CA ASN A 330 19.53 -25.35 39.98
C ASN A 330 19.20 -26.61 40.79
N GLU A 331 18.05 -26.63 41.49
CA GLU A 331 17.57 -27.83 42.22
C GLU A 331 17.34 -29.02 41.30
N MET A 332 16.94 -28.78 40.05
CA MET A 332 16.73 -29.82 39.03
C MET A 332 18.01 -30.16 38.24
N GLY A 333 19.16 -29.54 38.55
CA GLY A 333 20.40 -29.71 37.80
C GLY A 333 20.37 -29.12 36.38
N LEU A 334 19.47 -28.16 36.13
CA LEU A 334 19.28 -27.45 34.87
C LEU A 334 19.90 -26.03 34.94
N VAL A 335 20.04 -25.38 33.79
CA VAL A 335 20.53 -23.99 33.69
C VAL A 335 19.37 -23.05 33.38
N GLY A 336 19.16 -22.04 34.23
CA GLY A 336 18.21 -20.96 33.97
C GLY A 336 18.70 -20.03 32.85
N MET A 337 17.83 -19.69 31.88
CA MET A 337 18.15 -18.80 30.76
C MET A 337 17.11 -17.67 30.67
N PHE A 338 17.58 -16.45 30.45
CA PHE A 338 16.73 -15.26 30.27
C PHE A 338 16.93 -14.65 28.88
N TYR A 339 15.84 -14.45 28.16
CA TYR A 339 15.84 -13.86 26.82
C TYR A 339 15.08 -12.52 26.86
N THR A 340 15.70 -11.46 26.34
CA THR A 340 15.14 -10.10 26.29
C THR A 340 14.86 -9.63 24.88
#